data_AF-A0A2N6DF17-F1
#
_entry.id   AF-A0A2N6DF17-F1
#
_cell.length_a   1.000
_cell.length_b   1.000
_cell.length_c   1.000
_cell.angle_alpha   90.00
_cell.angle_beta   90.00
_cell.angle_gamma   90.00
#
_symmetry.space_group_name_H-M   'P 1'
#
loop_
_entity.id
_entity.type
_entity.pdbx_description
1 polymer ?
#
loop_
_entity_poly.entity_id
_entity_poly.type
_entity_poly.pdbx_seq_one_letter_code
_entity_poly.pdbx_strand_id
1 'polypeptide(L)'
;MRNIRYIVIFIIISAAFSCVQMQPIQEPEAVMKQTPVSVYIYRMGGDLKIEMAIAEKEWDYTSVLSDDGLQYTLVVKNLSSGLGKVDYVRPVIGLDRTDYPSGFKLVFTLASRHKLYASRNDLGLQIVLTALEPDMEILSMNSFGPWASPEIPAATFQGSVTDKDITTVEFDSAPVYAKGESGGRYYLDVFNVSILPGIVKHKGLLATNRMEGKTRFIFGHDVEICPQERTLVLGRECRGYTGLSGFVRDKNEKTESFLFSLPGRPEMSVMEMDGLVAFGFEDTRLFSGLFKRYNDGDVYKVEARRKDGKLWLIFLYKNELKYRKYYSGDKFFVVFYRNES
;
A
#
# COMPACT_ATOMS: atom_id res chain seq x y z
N MET A 1 -47.42 -43.04 59.29
CA MET A 1 -46.92 -41.81 59.95
C MET A 1 -45.48 -41.48 59.50
N ARG A 2 -45.26 -41.30 58.20
CA ARG A 2 -43.94 -40.98 57.62
C ARG A 2 -43.96 -39.72 56.74
N ASN A 3 -45.15 -39.25 56.33
CA ASN A 3 -45.32 -38.09 55.46
C ASN A 3 -45.53 -36.75 56.18
N ILE A 4 -45.79 -36.75 57.50
CA ILE A 4 -45.95 -35.50 58.29
C ILE A 4 -44.59 -34.88 58.66
N ARG A 5 -43.54 -35.70 58.83
CA ARG A 5 -42.19 -35.22 59.20
C ARG A 5 -41.51 -34.42 58.09
N TYR A 6 -41.81 -34.69 56.81
CA TYR A 6 -41.22 -33.96 55.69
C TYR A 6 -41.87 -32.58 55.46
N ILE A 7 -43.15 -32.42 55.81
CA ILE A 7 -43.86 -31.14 55.66
C ILE A 7 -43.38 -30.11 56.69
N VAL A 8 -43.11 -30.54 57.93
CA VAL A 8 -42.61 -29.65 58.99
C VAL A 8 -41.19 -29.14 58.68
N ILE A 9 -40.32 -30.00 58.13
CA ILE A 9 -38.96 -29.61 57.73
C ILE A 9 -39.00 -28.60 56.56
N PHE A 10 -39.92 -28.78 55.61
CA PHE A 10 -40.07 -27.85 54.49
C PHE A 10 -40.54 -26.46 54.95
N ILE A 11 -41.46 -26.39 55.91
CA ILE A 11 -41.97 -25.11 56.44
C ILE A 11 -40.88 -24.35 57.22
N ILE A 12 -40.02 -25.04 57.97
CA ILE A 12 -38.92 -24.39 58.72
C ILE A 12 -37.85 -23.82 57.77
N ILE A 13 -37.50 -24.55 56.70
CA ILE A 13 -36.56 -24.04 55.68
C ILE A 13 -37.17 -22.86 54.91
N SER A 14 -38.48 -22.91 54.64
CA SER A 14 -39.19 -21.81 53.97
C SER A 14 -39.25 -20.55 54.83
N ALA A 15 -39.50 -20.69 56.14
CA ALA A 15 -39.56 -19.55 57.06
C ALA A 15 -38.19 -18.93 57.34
N ALA A 16 -37.11 -19.72 57.29
CA ALA A 16 -35.74 -19.22 57.43
C ALA A 16 -35.25 -18.41 56.21
N PHE A 17 -35.81 -18.68 55.02
CA PHE A 17 -35.53 -17.89 53.81
C PHE A 17 -36.37 -16.62 53.68
N SER A 18 -37.46 -16.48 54.45
CA SER A 18 -38.35 -15.31 54.40
C SER A 18 -37.91 -14.16 55.31
N CYS A 19 -36.81 -14.29 56.06
CA CYS A 19 -36.39 -13.29 57.05
C CYS A 19 -34.92 -12.89 56.93
N VAL A 20 -34.40 -12.79 55.69
CA VAL A 20 -33.16 -12.05 55.42
C VAL A 20 -33.57 -10.66 54.92
N GLN A 21 -33.69 -9.70 55.85
CA GLN A 21 -33.60 -8.28 55.50
C GLN A 21 -32.17 -8.01 55.02
N MET A 22 -31.94 -8.11 53.72
CA MET A 22 -30.79 -7.47 53.09
C MET A 22 -31.05 -5.97 53.07
N GLN A 23 -30.09 -5.21 53.60
CA GLN A 23 -30.03 -3.75 53.60
C GLN A 23 -30.42 -3.19 52.22
N PRO A 24 -31.01 -1.98 52.14
CA PRO A 24 -31.16 -1.32 50.85
C PRO A 24 -29.76 -1.22 50.26
N ILE A 25 -29.51 -1.99 49.21
CA ILE A 25 -28.40 -1.76 48.31
C ILE A 25 -28.60 -0.32 47.88
N GLN A 26 -27.71 0.59 48.30
CA GLN A 26 -27.56 1.85 47.59
C GLN A 26 -27.36 1.41 46.14
N GLU A 27 -28.36 1.66 45.29
CA GLU A 27 -28.14 1.54 43.86
C GLU A 27 -26.84 2.29 43.62
N PRO A 28 -25.77 1.64 43.13
CA PRO A 28 -24.70 2.42 42.56
C PRO A 28 -25.43 3.31 41.56
N GLU A 29 -25.25 4.64 41.69
CA GLU A 29 -25.72 5.58 40.67
C GLU A 29 -25.57 4.87 39.35
N ALA A 30 -26.68 4.66 38.65
CA ALA A 30 -26.64 3.99 37.38
C ALA A 30 -25.62 4.78 36.56
N VAL A 31 -24.41 4.25 36.45
CA VAL A 31 -23.47 4.62 35.41
C VAL A 31 -24.19 4.09 34.21
N MET A 32 -25.12 4.90 33.70
CA MET A 32 -25.70 4.76 32.40
C MET A 32 -24.47 4.56 31.54
N LYS A 33 -24.24 3.33 31.09
CA LYS A 33 -23.39 3.11 29.94
C LYS A 33 -24.15 3.77 28.81
N GLN A 34 -23.95 5.07 28.69
CA GLN A 34 -24.35 5.87 27.56
C GLN A 34 -23.87 5.10 26.33
N THR A 35 -24.82 4.72 25.50
CA THR A 35 -24.47 4.01 24.28
C THR A 35 -23.64 5.00 23.47
N PRO A 36 -22.39 4.66 23.10
CA PRO A 36 -21.55 5.60 22.41
C PRO A 36 -22.17 5.99 21.06
N VAL A 37 -21.90 7.21 20.61
CA VAL A 37 -22.31 7.63 19.25
C VAL A 37 -21.70 6.69 18.24
N SER A 38 -22.56 6.13 17.38
CA SER A 38 -22.14 5.26 16.28
C SER A 38 -21.86 6.10 15.05
N VAL A 39 -20.67 5.94 14.47
CA VAL A 39 -20.22 6.66 13.28
C VAL A 39 -19.89 5.67 12.18
N TYR A 40 -20.51 5.86 11.02
CA TYR A 40 -20.30 5.06 9.82
C TYR A 40 -19.63 5.95 8.77
N ILE A 41 -18.39 5.60 8.43
CA ILE A 41 -17.63 6.29 7.39
C ILE A 41 -17.50 5.34 6.20
N TYR A 42 -18.08 5.71 5.08
CA TYR A 42 -18.07 4.89 3.88
C TYR A 42 -18.03 5.74 2.62
N ARG A 43 -17.73 5.09 1.49
CA ARG A 43 -17.77 5.74 0.19
C ARG A 43 -18.97 5.28 -0.60
N MET A 44 -19.57 6.22 -1.32
CA MET A 44 -20.62 5.92 -2.29
C MET A 44 -20.37 6.80 -3.51
N GLY A 45 -19.90 6.18 -4.60
CA GLY A 45 -19.39 6.92 -5.76
C GLY A 45 -18.12 7.70 -5.42
N GLY A 46 -18.05 8.97 -5.86
CA GLY A 46 -16.93 9.87 -5.56
C GLY A 46 -16.92 10.42 -4.13
N ASP A 47 -18.06 10.36 -3.45
CA ASP A 47 -18.28 11.03 -2.16
C ASP A 47 -17.79 10.18 -0.98
N LEU A 48 -17.27 10.86 0.03
CA LEU A 48 -17.07 10.32 1.37
C LEU A 48 -18.27 10.71 2.23
N LYS A 49 -18.96 9.70 2.76
CA LYS A 49 -20.10 9.87 3.66
C LYS A 49 -19.70 9.55 5.09
N ILE A 50 -20.06 10.44 6.00
CA ILE A 50 -19.92 10.26 7.44
C ILE A 50 -21.33 10.37 8.03
N GLU A 51 -21.86 9.26 8.49
CA GLU A 51 -23.19 9.18 9.10
C GLU A 51 -23.05 8.89 10.58
N MET A 52 -23.65 9.72 11.42
CA MET A 52 -23.57 9.62 12.86
C MET A 52 -24.96 9.44 13.43
N ALA A 53 -25.20 8.29 14.05
CA ALA A 53 -26.44 8.02 14.74
C ALA A 53 -26.36 8.57 16.16
N ILE A 54 -27.19 9.57 16.45
CA ILE A 54 -27.27 10.23 17.76
C ILE A 54 -28.70 10.13 18.25
N ALA A 55 -28.94 9.30 19.28
CA ALA A 55 -30.27 8.97 19.76
C ALA A 55 -30.98 10.12 20.51
N GLU A 56 -30.24 11.15 20.91
CA GLU A 56 -30.75 12.30 21.66
C GLU A 56 -31.24 13.40 20.71
N LYS A 57 -32.23 14.20 21.11
CA LYS A 57 -32.72 15.34 20.30
C LYS A 57 -32.11 16.68 20.70
N GLU A 58 -31.40 16.76 21.82
CA GLU A 58 -30.92 18.03 22.40
C GLU A 58 -29.49 18.43 22.02
N TRP A 59 -28.79 17.62 21.22
CA TRP A 59 -27.43 17.92 20.77
C TRP A 59 -27.41 19.01 19.69
N ASP A 60 -26.25 19.65 19.58
CA ASP A 60 -25.92 20.64 18.56
C ASP A 60 -24.62 20.27 17.84
N TYR A 61 -24.38 20.81 16.65
CA TYR A 61 -23.16 20.57 15.90
C TYR A 61 -22.66 21.76 15.10
N THR A 62 -21.36 21.76 14.84
CA THR A 62 -20.68 22.69 13.94
C THR A 62 -19.84 21.87 12.97
N SER A 63 -20.02 22.11 11.69
CA SER A 63 -19.39 21.37 10.60
C SER A 63 -18.74 22.38 9.66
N VAL A 64 -17.40 22.40 9.60
CA VAL A 64 -16.63 23.41 8.86
C VAL A 64 -15.59 22.72 8.02
N LEU A 65 -15.51 23.10 6.75
CA LEU A 65 -14.40 22.76 5.87
C LEU A 65 -13.46 23.96 5.79
N SER A 66 -12.16 23.73 5.82
CA SER A 66 -11.15 24.76 5.58
C SER A 66 -11.30 25.36 4.18
N ASP A 67 -10.83 26.60 4.01
CA ASP A 67 -10.91 27.32 2.73
C ASP A 67 -10.19 26.60 1.58
N ASP A 68 -9.12 25.87 1.88
CA ASP A 68 -8.39 25.04 0.92
C ASP A 68 -9.09 23.69 0.61
N GLY A 69 -10.14 23.32 1.37
CA GLY A 69 -10.89 22.09 1.19
C GLY A 69 -10.17 20.81 1.68
N LEU A 70 -9.05 20.93 2.40
CA LEU A 70 -8.20 19.81 2.83
C LEU A 70 -8.38 19.37 4.29
N GLN A 71 -9.03 20.20 5.12
CA GLN A 71 -9.29 19.89 6.52
C GLN A 71 -10.77 20.07 6.82
N TYR A 72 -11.39 19.00 7.33
CA TYR A 72 -12.77 19.02 7.76
C TYR A 72 -12.84 18.93 9.29
N THR A 73 -13.53 19.87 9.93
CA THR A 73 -13.74 19.89 11.38
C THR A 73 -15.21 19.68 11.71
N LEU A 74 -15.48 18.69 12.55
CA LEU A 74 -16.77 18.47 13.17
C LEU A 74 -16.66 18.71 14.67
N VAL A 75 -17.56 19.51 15.22
CA VAL A 75 -17.75 19.65 16.66
C VAL A 75 -19.17 19.26 16.98
N VAL A 76 -19.37 18.29 17.87
CA VAL A 76 -20.68 17.92 18.43
C VAL A 76 -20.71 18.40 19.88
N LYS A 77 -21.78 19.07 20.27
CA LYS A 77 -21.98 19.70 21.59
C LYS A 77 -23.30 19.24 22.21
N ASN A 78 -23.46 19.51 23.51
CA ASN A 78 -24.65 19.18 24.29
C ASN A 78 -25.01 17.71 24.16
N LEU A 79 -23.99 16.87 24.11
CA LEU A 79 -24.13 15.43 24.03
C LEU A 79 -23.50 14.83 25.27
N SER A 80 -24.32 14.12 26.03
CA SER A 80 -23.86 13.48 27.27
C SER A 80 -23.03 12.23 26.96
N SER A 81 -23.38 11.53 25.87
CA SER A 81 -22.75 10.28 25.42
C SER A 81 -21.40 10.50 24.72
N GLY A 82 -20.40 9.68 25.07
CA GLY A 82 -19.10 9.69 24.42
C GLY A 82 -19.13 9.17 22.97
N LEU A 83 -18.14 9.57 22.16
CA LEU A 83 -17.93 9.03 20.82
C LEU A 83 -17.31 7.62 20.87
N GLY A 84 -17.87 6.69 20.11
CA GLY A 84 -17.31 5.34 19.93
C GLY A 84 -15.98 5.31 19.19
N LYS A 85 -15.51 4.11 18.83
CA LYS A 85 -14.37 3.97 17.92
C LYS A 85 -14.76 4.45 16.53
N VAL A 86 -13.93 5.29 15.93
CA VAL A 86 -14.11 5.77 14.55
C VAL A 86 -13.02 5.15 13.69
N ASP A 87 -13.42 4.23 12.83
CA ASP A 87 -12.59 3.78 11.72
C ASP A 87 -12.91 4.66 10.52
N TYR A 88 -11.87 5.08 9.79
CA TYR A 88 -12.03 5.92 8.61
C TYR A 88 -11.40 5.27 7.38
N VAL A 89 -11.94 5.62 6.23
CA VAL A 89 -11.46 5.18 4.93
C VAL A 89 -10.91 6.38 4.15
N ARG A 90 -10.12 6.11 3.11
CA ARG A 90 -9.70 7.16 2.17
C ARG A 90 -10.94 7.89 1.61
N PRO A 91 -10.87 9.21 1.37
CA PRO A 91 -9.67 10.06 1.34
C PRO A 91 -9.21 10.62 2.70
N VAL A 92 -9.75 10.19 3.84
CA VAL A 92 -9.22 10.60 5.15
C VAL A 92 -7.83 9.97 5.34
N ILE A 93 -6.82 10.81 5.57
CA ILE A 93 -5.42 10.41 5.81
C ILE A 93 -5.01 10.56 7.26
N GLY A 94 -5.78 11.29 8.05
CA GLY A 94 -5.58 11.46 9.49
C GLY A 94 -6.87 11.92 10.16
N LEU A 95 -6.98 11.61 11.45
CA LEU A 95 -8.10 11.99 12.29
C LEU A 95 -7.57 12.34 13.68
N ASP A 96 -7.73 13.60 14.07
CA ASP A 96 -7.49 14.03 15.45
C ASP A 96 -8.81 14.11 16.20
N ARG A 97 -8.82 13.58 17.42
CA ARG A 97 -9.98 13.55 18.31
C ARG A 97 -9.68 14.34 19.57
N THR A 98 -10.66 15.15 19.99
CA THR A 98 -10.64 15.83 21.29
C THR A 98 -12.01 15.67 21.95
N ASP A 99 -12.06 15.02 23.10
CA ASP A 99 -13.29 14.86 23.89
C ASP A 99 -13.46 16.03 24.88
N TYR A 100 -14.70 16.45 25.08
CA TYR A 100 -15.11 17.47 26.06
C TYR A 100 -16.17 16.88 27.00
N PRO A 101 -16.42 17.48 28.18
CA PRO A 101 -17.45 17.00 29.11
C PRO A 101 -18.87 16.92 28.52
N SER A 102 -19.17 17.72 27.50
CA SER A 102 -20.49 17.76 26.85
C SER A 102 -20.39 17.68 25.31
N GLY A 103 -19.47 16.87 24.80
CA GLY A 103 -19.34 16.63 23.36
C GLY A 103 -17.93 16.25 22.92
N PHE A 104 -17.63 16.43 21.64
CA PHE A 104 -16.32 16.12 21.07
C PHE A 104 -16.04 16.93 19.80
N LYS A 105 -14.76 17.01 19.44
CA LYS A 105 -14.25 17.58 18.19
C LYS A 105 -13.48 16.51 17.43
N LEU A 106 -13.75 16.42 16.13
CA LEU A 106 -13.02 15.61 15.17
C LEU A 106 -12.44 16.53 14.10
N VAL A 107 -11.14 16.37 13.83
CA VAL A 107 -10.44 17.07 12.75
C VAL A 107 -9.94 16.02 11.77
N PHE A 108 -10.53 15.98 10.59
CA PHE A 108 -10.19 15.08 9.51
C PHE A 108 -9.23 15.78 8.56
N THR A 109 -8.09 15.16 8.30
CA THR A 109 -7.16 15.56 7.25
C THR A 109 -7.48 14.77 5.98
N LEU A 110 -7.76 15.47 4.88
CA LEU A 110 -8.21 14.89 3.61
C LEU A 110 -7.06 14.83 2.58
N ALA A 111 -7.09 13.81 1.73
CA ALA A 111 -6.08 13.60 0.68
C ALA A 111 -6.17 14.57 -0.50
N SER A 112 -7.35 15.17 -0.73
CA SER A 112 -7.65 16.06 -1.86
C SER A 112 -8.68 17.11 -1.44
N ARG A 113 -8.93 18.10 -2.30
CA ARG A 113 -9.92 19.16 -2.01
C ARG A 113 -11.35 18.63 -2.09
N HIS A 114 -12.20 19.05 -1.16
CA HIS A 114 -13.60 18.66 -1.09
C HIS A 114 -14.54 19.87 -1.03
N LYS A 115 -15.82 19.62 -1.24
CA LYS A 115 -16.91 20.48 -0.79
C LYS A 115 -17.71 19.75 0.29
N LEU A 116 -18.25 20.53 1.21
CA LEU A 116 -18.99 20.02 2.37
C LEU A 116 -20.48 20.23 2.18
N TYR A 117 -21.24 19.17 2.46
CA TYR A 117 -22.67 19.24 2.76
C TYR A 117 -22.90 18.54 4.09
N ALA A 118 -23.64 19.18 5.00
CA ALA A 118 -24.02 18.58 6.27
C ALA A 118 -25.50 18.83 6.53
N SER A 119 -26.21 17.79 6.96
CA SER A 119 -27.62 17.87 7.27
C SER A 119 -27.95 17.00 8.47
N ARG A 120 -28.74 17.55 9.39
CA ARG A 120 -29.34 16.82 10.50
C ARG A 120 -30.69 16.27 10.07
N ASN A 121 -30.98 15.03 10.45
CA ASN A 121 -32.28 14.39 10.28
C ASN A 121 -32.68 13.64 11.56
N ASP A 122 -33.83 12.96 11.52
CA ASP A 122 -34.36 12.21 12.68
C ASP A 122 -33.49 11.02 13.11
N LEU A 123 -32.57 10.57 12.25
CA LEU A 123 -31.65 9.46 12.52
C LEU A 123 -30.27 9.95 13.02
N GLY A 124 -29.99 11.25 12.95
CA GLY A 124 -28.75 11.86 13.43
C GLY A 124 -28.15 12.89 12.48
N LEU A 125 -26.82 12.85 12.33
CA LEU A 125 -26.05 13.76 11.46
C LEU A 125 -25.56 13.03 10.22
N GLN A 126 -25.83 13.59 9.04
CA GLN A 126 -25.23 13.16 7.79
C GLN A 126 -24.29 14.25 7.28
N ILE A 127 -23.03 13.86 7.04
CA ILE A 127 -22.01 14.70 6.42
C ILE A 127 -21.59 14.04 5.12
N VAL A 128 -21.55 14.83 4.05
CA VAL A 128 -21.10 14.42 2.73
C VAL A 128 -19.95 15.34 2.33
N LEU A 129 -18.78 14.74 2.15
CA LEU A 129 -17.60 15.38 1.58
C LEU A 129 -17.49 14.91 0.14
N THR A 130 -17.82 15.79 -0.80
CA THR A 130 -17.68 15.51 -2.23
C THR A 130 -16.32 15.97 -2.70
N ALA A 131 -15.54 15.06 -3.28
CA ALA A 131 -14.25 15.38 -3.84
C ALA A 131 -14.40 16.37 -5.01
N LEU A 132 -13.66 17.47 -4.97
CA LEU A 132 -13.52 18.43 -6.07
C LEU A 132 -12.40 18.02 -7.02
N GLU A 133 -11.49 17.20 -6.55
CA GLU A 133 -10.37 16.64 -7.30
C GLU A 133 -10.37 15.11 -7.16
N PRO A 134 -9.93 14.37 -8.20
CA PRO A 134 -9.80 12.94 -8.08
C PRO A 134 -8.81 12.57 -6.96
N ASP A 135 -9.18 11.59 -6.13
CA ASP A 135 -8.21 10.95 -5.24
C ASP A 135 -7.30 10.07 -6.10
N MET A 136 -6.08 10.53 -6.36
CA MET A 136 -5.14 9.85 -7.25
C MET A 136 -4.74 8.46 -6.76
N GLU A 137 -4.80 8.17 -5.45
CA GLU A 137 -4.54 6.81 -4.97
C GLU A 137 -5.66 5.84 -5.36
N ILE A 138 -6.90 6.34 -5.34
CA ILE A 138 -8.08 5.56 -5.71
C ILE A 138 -8.18 5.44 -7.22
N LEU A 139 -7.90 6.52 -7.94
CA LEU A 139 -7.82 6.51 -9.40
C LEU A 139 -6.74 5.53 -9.86
N SER A 140 -5.56 5.56 -9.24
CA SER A 140 -4.48 4.58 -9.49
C SER A 140 -4.95 3.14 -9.26
N MET A 141 -5.63 2.88 -8.13
CA MET A 141 -6.15 1.55 -7.82
C MET A 141 -7.17 1.04 -8.85
N ASN A 142 -8.10 1.89 -9.27
CA ASN A 142 -9.11 1.54 -10.27
C ASN A 142 -8.49 1.39 -11.68
N SER A 143 -7.48 2.20 -11.99
CA SER A 143 -6.87 2.26 -13.32
C SER A 143 -5.85 1.17 -13.56
N PHE A 144 -5.05 0.80 -12.55
CA PHE A 144 -3.88 -0.08 -12.71
C PHE A 144 -3.98 -1.38 -11.90
N GLY A 145 -5.12 -1.67 -11.28
CA GLY A 145 -5.40 -2.96 -10.66
C GLY A 145 -4.75 -3.14 -9.27
N PRO A 146 -4.62 -4.39 -8.79
CA PRO A 146 -4.08 -4.68 -7.47
C PRO A 146 -2.59 -4.32 -7.37
N TRP A 147 -2.10 -4.18 -6.14
CA TRP A 147 -0.67 -3.99 -5.87
C TRP A 147 0.13 -5.19 -6.38
N ALA A 148 1.31 -4.88 -6.93
CA ALA A 148 2.28 -5.90 -7.32
C ALA A 148 3.02 -6.39 -6.08
N SER A 149 2.93 -7.68 -5.79
CA SER A 149 3.76 -8.33 -4.78
C SER A 149 5.17 -8.54 -5.32
N PRO A 150 6.23 -8.15 -4.59
CA PRO A 150 7.59 -8.44 -4.99
C PRO A 150 7.89 -9.94 -4.87
N GLU A 151 8.59 -10.48 -5.85
CA GLU A 151 9.16 -11.82 -5.84
C GLU A 151 10.49 -11.82 -5.09
N ILE A 152 10.82 -12.94 -4.45
CA ILE A 152 12.12 -13.13 -3.79
C ILE A 152 13.16 -13.38 -4.89
N PRO A 153 14.16 -12.51 -5.08
CA PRO A 153 15.19 -12.75 -6.09
C PRO A 153 16.06 -13.95 -5.71
N ALA A 154 16.67 -14.60 -6.70
CA ALA A 154 17.70 -15.60 -6.47
C ALA A 154 18.83 -15.05 -5.59
N ALA A 155 19.24 -15.84 -4.60
CA ALA A 155 20.38 -15.54 -3.72
C ALA A 155 21.47 -16.61 -3.82
N THR A 156 21.10 -17.84 -4.21
CA THR A 156 21.98 -19.00 -4.18
C THR A 156 22.02 -19.69 -5.53
N PHE A 157 23.24 -19.95 -6.01
CA PHE A 157 23.48 -20.84 -7.14
C PHE A 157 23.37 -22.30 -6.69
N GLN A 158 22.57 -23.10 -7.39
CA GLN A 158 22.31 -24.51 -7.06
C GLN A 158 23.10 -25.49 -7.94
N GLY A 159 23.45 -25.08 -9.16
CA GLY A 159 24.17 -25.94 -10.08
C GLY A 159 24.06 -25.46 -11.53
N SER A 160 24.74 -26.17 -12.42
CA SER A 160 24.56 -25.98 -13.85
C SER A 160 24.72 -27.28 -14.60
N VAL A 161 23.90 -27.48 -15.62
CA VAL A 161 23.95 -28.63 -16.52
C VAL A 161 24.17 -28.12 -17.94
N THR A 162 25.18 -28.68 -18.60
CA THR A 162 25.48 -28.38 -20.01
C THR A 162 25.12 -29.58 -20.86
N ASP A 163 24.28 -29.37 -21.86
CA ASP A 163 23.99 -30.36 -22.91
C ASP A 163 24.22 -29.71 -24.28
N LYS A 164 25.28 -30.14 -24.96
CA LYS A 164 25.75 -29.60 -26.25
C LYS A 164 25.96 -28.08 -26.18
N ASP A 165 25.14 -27.33 -26.92
CA ASP A 165 25.19 -25.87 -27.03
C ASP A 165 24.25 -25.16 -26.04
N ILE A 166 23.53 -25.91 -25.18
CA ILE A 166 22.60 -25.36 -24.19
C ILE A 166 23.18 -25.53 -22.79
N THR A 167 23.13 -24.48 -21.99
CA THR A 167 23.54 -24.52 -20.57
C THR A 167 22.42 -24.02 -19.69
N THR A 168 21.90 -24.88 -18.81
CA THR A 168 20.94 -24.52 -17.78
C THR A 168 21.68 -24.18 -16.50
N VAL A 169 21.50 -22.96 -16.01
CA VAL A 169 22.02 -22.48 -14.72
C VAL A 169 20.86 -22.49 -13.72
N GLU A 170 21.03 -23.15 -12.57
CA GLU A 170 19.98 -23.35 -11.56
C GLU A 170 20.21 -22.49 -10.32
N PHE A 171 19.11 -21.99 -9.76
CA PHE A 171 19.05 -21.09 -8.63
C PHE A 171 17.99 -21.52 -7.61
N ASP A 172 18.04 -20.94 -6.42
CA ASP A 172 17.03 -21.10 -5.38
C ASP A 172 15.71 -20.37 -5.68
N SER A 173 15.75 -19.29 -6.47
CA SER A 173 14.59 -18.51 -6.89
C SER A 173 14.81 -17.87 -8.27
N ALA A 174 13.90 -16.99 -8.68
CA ALA A 174 13.91 -16.34 -9.98
C ALA A 174 15.13 -15.39 -10.09
N PRO A 175 16.01 -15.59 -11.08
CA PRO A 175 17.20 -14.75 -11.24
C PRO A 175 16.82 -13.35 -11.69
N VAL A 176 17.47 -12.34 -11.10
CA VAL A 176 17.51 -10.98 -11.65
C VAL A 176 18.73 -10.91 -12.56
N TYR A 177 18.54 -10.52 -13.82
CA TYR A 177 19.61 -10.54 -14.80
C TYR A 177 19.56 -9.35 -15.76
N ALA A 178 20.69 -9.07 -16.40
CA ALA A 178 20.84 -8.10 -17.48
C ALA A 178 21.66 -8.71 -18.61
N LYS A 179 21.30 -8.46 -19.87
CA LYS A 179 22.18 -8.74 -21.01
C LYS A 179 22.48 -7.48 -21.80
N GLY A 180 23.64 -7.42 -22.43
CA GLY A 180 24.02 -6.28 -23.26
C GLY A 180 25.35 -6.47 -23.97
N GLU A 181 25.78 -5.45 -24.68
CA GLU A 181 27.05 -5.41 -25.42
C GLU A 181 27.94 -4.29 -24.88
N SER A 182 29.24 -4.57 -24.73
CA SER A 182 30.24 -3.59 -24.33
C SER A 182 31.61 -3.95 -24.90
N GLY A 183 32.25 -3.00 -25.59
CA GLY A 183 33.59 -3.20 -26.16
C GLY A 183 33.69 -4.34 -27.16
N GLY A 184 32.63 -4.58 -27.96
CA GLY A 184 32.56 -5.68 -28.93
C GLY A 184 32.38 -7.06 -28.32
N ARG A 185 31.98 -7.15 -27.04
CA ARG A 185 31.66 -8.39 -26.33
C ARG A 185 30.27 -8.34 -25.77
N TYR A 186 29.65 -9.51 -25.65
CA TYR A 186 28.32 -9.67 -25.07
C TYR A 186 28.47 -10.08 -23.61
N TYR A 187 27.59 -9.58 -22.75
CA TYR A 187 27.59 -9.93 -21.34
C TYR A 187 26.21 -10.35 -20.85
N LEU A 188 26.22 -11.19 -19.83
CA LEU A 188 25.08 -11.50 -18.98
C LEU A 188 25.47 -11.25 -17.53
N ASP A 189 24.82 -10.31 -16.88
CA ASP A 189 24.90 -10.13 -15.44
C ASP A 189 23.79 -10.90 -14.74
N VAL A 190 24.13 -11.65 -13.70
CA VAL A 190 23.20 -12.21 -12.74
C VAL A 190 23.43 -11.52 -11.40
N PHE A 191 22.44 -10.80 -10.91
CA PHE A 191 22.54 -9.99 -9.70
C PHE A 191 22.33 -10.82 -8.44
N ASN A 192 22.94 -10.40 -7.33
CA ASN A 192 22.83 -10.99 -5.99
C ASN A 192 23.24 -12.46 -5.84
N VAL A 193 23.68 -13.12 -6.91
CA VAL A 193 24.19 -14.49 -6.88
C VAL A 193 25.69 -14.51 -7.15
N SER A 194 26.44 -15.20 -6.28
CA SER A 194 27.87 -15.43 -6.44
C SER A 194 28.12 -16.79 -7.09
N ILE A 195 28.56 -16.81 -8.35
CA ILE A 195 28.91 -18.05 -9.07
C ILE A 195 30.43 -18.06 -9.25
N LEU A 196 31.09 -19.14 -8.84
CA LEU A 196 32.55 -19.24 -8.98
C LEU A 196 32.94 -19.37 -10.46
N PRO A 197 34.04 -18.72 -10.90
CA PRO A 197 34.54 -18.87 -12.25
C PRO A 197 34.80 -20.33 -12.64
N GLY A 198 34.47 -20.69 -13.88
CA GLY A 198 34.70 -22.04 -14.42
C GLY A 198 33.65 -23.09 -14.06
N ILE A 199 32.71 -22.80 -13.15
CA ILE A 199 31.60 -23.72 -12.83
C ILE A 199 30.63 -23.84 -14.01
N VAL A 200 30.11 -22.71 -14.48
CA VAL A 200 29.18 -22.68 -15.62
C VAL A 200 30.00 -22.81 -16.90
N LYS A 201 29.67 -23.81 -17.72
CA LYS A 201 30.32 -24.06 -19.01
C LYS A 201 29.33 -23.82 -20.15
N HIS A 202 29.73 -23.02 -21.14
CA HIS A 202 28.95 -22.80 -22.37
C HIS A 202 29.94 -22.52 -23.51
N LYS A 203 29.68 -23.03 -24.71
CA LYS A 203 30.63 -22.97 -25.84
C LYS A 203 31.04 -21.55 -26.23
N GLY A 204 30.13 -20.59 -26.13
CA GLY A 204 30.40 -19.18 -26.40
C GLY A 204 30.99 -18.37 -25.25
N LEU A 205 31.13 -18.97 -24.05
CA LEU A 205 31.56 -18.26 -22.84
C LEU A 205 33.09 -18.08 -22.84
N LEU A 206 33.52 -16.82 -22.77
CA LEU A 206 34.93 -16.43 -22.73
C LEU A 206 35.44 -16.25 -21.30
N ALA A 207 34.61 -15.72 -20.40
CA ALA A 207 34.99 -15.46 -19.01
C ALA A 207 33.77 -15.37 -18.09
N THR A 208 34.00 -15.67 -16.82
CA THR A 208 33.05 -15.43 -15.72
C THR A 208 33.74 -14.58 -14.66
N ASN A 209 33.24 -13.37 -14.45
CA ASN A 209 33.81 -12.40 -13.53
C ASN A 209 32.85 -12.17 -12.36
N ARG A 210 33.36 -12.33 -11.14
CA ARG A 210 32.63 -11.92 -9.94
C ARG A 210 32.84 -10.43 -9.72
N MET A 211 31.75 -9.68 -9.60
CA MET A 211 31.75 -8.25 -9.32
C MET A 211 30.96 -7.98 -8.05
N GLU A 212 31.08 -6.79 -7.49
CA GLU A 212 30.24 -6.39 -6.36
C GLU A 212 28.75 -6.45 -6.77
N GLY A 213 27.96 -7.20 -6.00
CA GLY A 213 26.52 -7.36 -6.21
C GLY A 213 26.08 -8.18 -7.43
N LYS A 214 27.00 -8.74 -8.24
CA LYS A 214 26.64 -9.55 -9.41
C LYS A 214 27.74 -10.49 -9.90
N THR A 215 27.35 -11.53 -10.65
CA THR A 215 28.25 -12.33 -11.47
C THR A 215 28.04 -12.00 -12.94
N ARG A 216 29.11 -11.68 -13.67
CA ARG A 216 29.10 -11.36 -15.10
C ARG A 216 29.67 -12.50 -15.92
N PHE A 217 28.88 -13.05 -16.84
CA PHE A 217 29.33 -13.91 -17.91
C PHE A 217 29.65 -13.06 -19.14
N ILE A 218 30.77 -13.34 -19.82
CA ILE A 218 31.20 -12.64 -21.03
C ILE A 218 31.26 -13.64 -22.17
N PHE A 219 30.59 -13.33 -23.28
CA PHE A 219 30.51 -14.16 -24.47
C PHE A 219 31.18 -13.49 -25.67
N GLY A 220 31.69 -14.32 -26.58
CA GLY A 220 32.30 -13.86 -27.82
C GLY A 220 31.31 -13.48 -28.92
N HIS A 221 30.05 -13.87 -28.78
CA HIS A 221 28.93 -13.59 -29.66
C HIS A 221 27.66 -13.43 -28.82
N ASP A 222 26.58 -12.90 -29.41
CA ASP A 222 25.30 -12.81 -28.72
C ASP A 222 24.78 -14.21 -28.38
N VAL A 223 24.22 -14.36 -27.19
CA VAL A 223 23.72 -15.64 -26.68
C VAL A 223 22.28 -15.47 -26.26
N GLU A 224 21.43 -16.34 -26.80
CA GLU A 224 20.03 -16.40 -26.40
C GLU A 224 19.88 -16.83 -24.95
N ILE A 225 19.04 -16.11 -24.21
CA ILE A 225 18.86 -16.30 -22.77
C ILE A 225 17.37 -16.47 -22.49
N CYS A 226 17.01 -17.61 -21.92
CA CYS A 226 15.66 -17.89 -21.48
C CYS A 226 15.58 -18.00 -19.95
N PRO A 227 15.11 -16.95 -19.25
CA PRO A 227 14.89 -17.01 -17.81
C PRO A 227 13.60 -17.76 -17.48
N GLN A 228 13.61 -18.52 -16.39
CA GLN A 228 12.46 -19.21 -15.82
C GLN A 228 12.46 -19.03 -14.28
N GLU A 229 11.49 -19.61 -13.58
CA GLU A 229 11.31 -19.37 -12.13
C GLU A 229 12.53 -19.69 -11.26
N ARG A 230 13.38 -20.65 -11.66
CA ARG A 230 14.57 -21.05 -10.91
C ARG A 230 15.77 -21.33 -11.79
N THR A 231 15.67 -21.01 -13.08
CA THR A 231 16.71 -21.34 -14.03
C THR A 231 16.95 -20.20 -15.01
N LEU A 232 18.16 -20.16 -15.55
CA LEU A 232 18.51 -19.34 -16.69
C LEU A 232 19.15 -20.25 -17.73
N VAL A 233 18.47 -20.42 -18.86
CA VAL A 233 18.90 -21.31 -19.94
C VAL A 233 19.63 -20.48 -20.99
N LEU A 234 20.92 -20.73 -21.16
CA LEU A 234 21.79 -20.15 -22.18
C LEU A 234 21.70 -20.96 -23.47
N GLY A 235 21.63 -20.30 -24.63
CA GLY A 235 21.51 -20.93 -25.95
C GLY A 235 20.07 -21.28 -26.35
N ARG A 236 19.05 -20.74 -25.65
CA ARG A 236 17.63 -20.96 -25.94
C ARG A 236 16.88 -19.64 -26.01
N GLU A 237 16.17 -19.43 -27.10
CA GLU A 237 15.26 -18.29 -27.27
C GLU A 237 13.95 -18.50 -26.51
N CYS A 238 13.47 -17.48 -25.81
CA CYS A 238 12.10 -17.42 -25.30
C CYS A 238 11.70 -15.97 -24.96
N ARG A 239 10.40 -15.75 -24.70
CA ARG A 239 9.84 -14.43 -24.35
C ARG A 239 10.45 -13.83 -23.07
N GLY A 240 10.88 -14.68 -22.12
CA GLY A 240 11.60 -14.27 -20.91
C GLY A 240 10.85 -13.27 -20.02
N TYR A 241 11.59 -12.62 -19.11
CA TYR A 241 11.11 -11.47 -18.33
C TYR A 241 12.26 -10.52 -17.99
N THR A 242 11.95 -9.26 -17.67
CA THR A 242 12.87 -8.29 -17.06
C THR A 242 12.60 -8.15 -15.55
N GLY A 243 13.63 -7.89 -14.75
CA GLY A 243 13.47 -7.56 -13.32
C GLY A 243 13.49 -6.05 -13.05
N LEU A 244 12.47 -5.54 -12.34
CA LEU A 244 12.46 -4.20 -11.73
C LEU A 244 12.88 -4.30 -10.26
N SER A 245 13.98 -3.64 -9.88
CA SER A 245 14.50 -3.67 -8.50
C SER A 245 15.30 -2.41 -8.14
N GLY A 246 15.93 -2.39 -6.95
CA GLY A 246 16.96 -1.40 -6.62
C GLY A 246 16.44 0.04 -6.51
N PHE A 247 15.25 0.22 -5.95
CA PHE A 247 14.62 1.53 -5.80
C PHE A 247 15.41 2.46 -4.86
N VAL A 248 15.85 3.60 -5.39
CA VAL A 248 16.51 4.69 -4.65
C VAL A 248 15.82 6.01 -4.97
N ARG A 249 15.56 6.82 -3.94
CA ARG A 249 15.03 8.18 -4.06
C ARG A 249 16.13 9.16 -3.65
N ASP A 250 16.33 10.21 -4.45
CA ASP A 250 17.20 11.32 -4.13
C ASP A 250 16.46 12.64 -4.38
N LYS A 251 16.45 13.52 -3.37
CA LYS A 251 15.66 14.75 -3.35
C LYS A 251 16.56 15.93 -3.01
N ASN A 252 16.44 17.00 -3.79
CA ASN A 252 16.99 18.32 -3.46
C ASN A 252 15.89 19.40 -3.59
N GLU A 253 16.27 20.68 -3.48
CA GLU A 253 15.33 21.81 -3.52
C GLU A 253 14.58 21.96 -4.85
N LYS A 254 15.20 21.58 -5.97
CA LYS A 254 14.66 21.80 -7.33
C LYS A 254 14.07 20.55 -7.97
N THR A 255 14.57 19.38 -7.60
CA THR A 255 14.26 18.12 -8.25
C THR A 255 14.06 16.98 -7.26
N GLU A 256 13.17 16.07 -7.61
CA GLU A 256 12.97 14.81 -6.92
C GLU A 256 13.18 13.66 -7.90
N SER A 257 14.20 12.86 -7.66
CA SER A 257 14.67 11.81 -8.58
C SER A 257 14.50 10.42 -7.99
N PHE A 258 14.18 9.49 -8.88
CA PHE A 258 13.93 8.10 -8.56
C PHE A 258 14.73 7.22 -9.51
N LEU A 259 15.59 6.40 -8.93
CA LEU A 259 16.44 5.45 -9.62
C LEU A 259 15.94 4.03 -9.39
N PHE A 260 15.93 3.25 -10.47
CA PHE A 260 15.55 1.84 -10.50
C PHE A 260 16.58 1.06 -11.32
N SER A 261 16.80 -0.19 -10.95
CA SER A 261 17.38 -1.19 -11.85
C SER A 261 16.25 -1.78 -12.70
N LEU A 262 16.34 -1.60 -14.02
CA LEU A 262 15.42 -2.16 -15.01
C LEU A 262 16.23 -2.66 -16.21
N PRO A 263 16.93 -3.80 -16.07
CA PRO A 263 17.80 -4.29 -17.12
C PRO A 263 17.06 -4.75 -18.38
N GLY A 264 17.72 -4.76 -19.52
CA GLY A 264 17.12 -5.19 -20.80
C GLY A 264 16.16 -4.18 -21.44
N ARG A 265 15.80 -3.09 -20.73
CA ARG A 265 15.00 -1.95 -21.25
C ARG A 265 13.72 -2.43 -21.98
N PRO A 266 12.80 -3.07 -21.25
CA PRO A 266 11.57 -3.60 -21.85
C PRO A 266 10.75 -2.48 -22.48
N GLU A 267 9.87 -2.86 -23.42
CA GLU A 267 8.91 -1.94 -23.99
C GLU A 267 8.09 -1.27 -22.87
N MET A 268 7.96 0.05 -22.96
CA MET A 268 7.35 0.88 -21.92
C MET A 268 6.18 1.67 -22.50
N SER A 269 5.01 1.46 -21.91
CA SER A 269 3.84 2.32 -22.09
C SER A 269 3.82 3.41 -21.02
N VAL A 270 3.28 4.58 -21.36
CA VAL A 270 3.14 5.69 -20.40
C VAL A 270 1.70 6.16 -20.36
N MET A 271 1.21 6.40 -19.14
CA MET A 271 -0.06 7.05 -18.88
C MET A 271 0.16 8.24 -17.96
N GLU A 272 -0.38 9.38 -18.35
CA GLU A 272 -0.22 10.66 -17.67
C GLU A 272 -1.58 11.29 -17.42
N MET A 273 -1.71 11.90 -16.24
CA MET A 273 -2.82 12.75 -15.83
C MET A 273 -2.31 13.70 -14.74
N ASP A 274 -3.02 14.80 -14.49
CA ASP A 274 -2.60 15.75 -13.47
C ASP A 274 -2.46 15.06 -12.10
N GLY A 275 -1.25 15.11 -11.52
CA GLY A 275 -0.93 14.48 -10.23
C GLY A 275 -0.60 12.99 -10.29
N LEU A 276 -0.53 12.37 -11.48
CA LEU A 276 -0.14 10.97 -11.65
C LEU A 276 0.63 10.73 -12.96
N VAL A 277 1.73 9.97 -12.86
CA VAL A 277 2.37 9.37 -14.04
C VAL A 277 2.63 7.89 -13.77
N ALA A 278 2.32 7.05 -14.75
CA ALA A 278 2.50 5.61 -14.68
C ALA A 278 3.29 5.10 -15.88
N PHE A 279 4.29 4.27 -15.61
CA PHE A 279 5.11 3.57 -16.60
C PHE A 279 4.78 2.08 -16.56
N GLY A 280 4.18 1.56 -17.63
CA GLY A 280 3.82 0.16 -17.76
C GLY A 280 4.89 -0.60 -18.53
N PHE A 281 5.44 -1.64 -17.91
CA PHE A 281 6.47 -2.50 -18.51
C PHE A 281 5.90 -3.89 -18.81
N GLU A 282 6.02 -4.34 -20.05
CA GLU A 282 5.66 -5.70 -20.43
C GLU A 282 6.67 -6.71 -19.89
N ASP A 283 6.19 -7.95 -19.64
CA ASP A 283 7.01 -9.09 -19.22
C ASP A 283 7.98 -8.74 -18.08
N THR A 284 7.56 -7.90 -17.13
CA THR A 284 8.41 -7.40 -16.05
C THR A 284 7.97 -7.92 -14.69
N ARG A 285 8.94 -8.39 -13.90
CA ARG A 285 8.76 -8.90 -12.54
C ARG A 285 9.33 -7.90 -11.53
N LEU A 286 8.61 -7.72 -10.42
CA LEU A 286 9.04 -6.86 -9.34
C LEU A 286 9.86 -7.67 -8.34
N PHE A 287 11.09 -7.25 -8.03
CA PHE A 287 11.98 -7.95 -7.08
C PHE A 287 12.31 -7.12 -5.83
N SER A 288 11.66 -5.97 -5.64
CA SER A 288 11.81 -5.14 -4.45
C SER A 288 10.50 -4.48 -4.06
N GLY A 289 10.24 -4.33 -2.76
CA GLY A 289 9.07 -3.60 -2.28
C GLY A 289 9.08 -2.14 -2.76
N LEU A 290 8.02 -1.75 -3.49
CA LEU A 290 7.94 -0.45 -4.16
C LEU A 290 6.78 0.43 -3.68
N PHE A 291 5.94 -0.07 -2.76
CA PHE A 291 4.94 0.77 -2.11
C PHE A 291 5.61 1.66 -1.06
N LYS A 292 5.85 2.92 -1.40
CA LYS A 292 6.45 3.91 -0.49
C LYS A 292 5.65 5.21 -0.50
N ARG A 293 5.31 5.70 0.69
CA ARG A 293 4.71 7.02 0.91
C ARG A 293 5.76 7.98 1.45
N TYR A 294 5.70 9.21 1.00
CA TYR A 294 6.60 10.29 1.38
C TYR A 294 5.79 11.45 1.92
N ASN A 295 6.12 11.88 3.13
CA ASN A 295 5.48 13.04 3.75
C ASN A 295 6.24 14.34 3.44
N ASP A 296 7.43 14.22 2.86
CA ASP A 296 8.43 15.29 2.70
C ASP A 296 8.72 15.61 1.23
N GLY A 297 7.91 15.15 0.26
CA GLY A 297 8.13 15.36 -1.18
C GLY A 297 6.91 15.92 -1.89
N ASP A 298 7.13 16.49 -3.07
CA ASP A 298 6.02 16.80 -3.98
C ASP A 298 5.50 15.50 -4.60
N VAL A 299 6.39 14.54 -4.87
CA VAL A 299 5.99 13.14 -5.10
C VAL A 299 5.72 12.49 -3.74
N TYR A 300 4.44 12.32 -3.43
CA TYR A 300 4.01 11.83 -2.12
C TYR A 300 3.83 10.32 -2.06
N LYS A 301 3.80 9.64 -3.22
CA LYS A 301 3.69 8.18 -3.26
C LYS A 301 4.29 7.61 -4.53
N VAL A 302 5.01 6.50 -4.36
CA VAL A 302 5.39 5.60 -5.45
C VAL A 302 4.82 4.23 -5.14
N GLU A 303 4.24 3.57 -6.14
CA GLU A 303 3.71 2.22 -6.00
C GLU A 303 3.87 1.40 -7.28
N ALA A 304 3.80 0.08 -7.13
CA ALA A 304 3.77 -0.85 -8.24
C ALA A 304 2.43 -1.61 -8.26
N ARG A 305 1.84 -1.75 -9.45
CA ARG A 305 0.60 -2.50 -9.67
C ARG A 305 0.69 -3.40 -10.89
N ARG A 306 -0.19 -4.40 -10.99
CA ARG A 306 -0.26 -5.29 -12.15
C ARG A 306 -1.65 -5.23 -12.78
N LYS A 307 -1.69 -4.96 -14.09
CA LYS A 307 -2.91 -4.99 -14.90
C LYS A 307 -2.56 -5.14 -16.37
N ASP A 308 -3.41 -5.84 -17.12
CA ASP A 308 -3.29 -6.00 -18.58
C ASP A 308 -1.92 -6.55 -19.01
N GLY A 309 -1.38 -7.51 -18.24
CA GLY A 309 -0.06 -8.12 -18.52
C GLY A 309 1.15 -7.20 -18.24
N LYS A 310 0.93 -5.99 -17.74
CA LYS A 310 1.99 -5.00 -17.46
C LYS A 310 2.23 -4.84 -15.97
N LEU A 311 3.49 -4.64 -15.61
CA LEU A 311 3.87 -4.09 -14.31
C LEU A 311 3.88 -2.56 -14.43
N TRP A 312 2.98 -1.89 -13.73
CA TRP A 312 2.87 -0.45 -13.70
C TRP A 312 3.63 0.13 -12.52
N LEU A 313 4.65 0.93 -12.79
CA LEU A 313 5.33 1.79 -11.84
C LEU A 313 4.63 3.16 -11.83
N ILE A 314 4.05 3.54 -10.70
CA ILE A 314 3.14 4.67 -10.59
C ILE A 314 3.70 5.68 -9.60
N PHE A 315 3.74 6.92 -10.01
CA PHE A 315 4.14 8.07 -9.19
C PHE A 315 2.92 8.97 -9.01
N LEU A 316 2.59 9.25 -7.76
CA LEU A 316 1.57 10.21 -7.40
C LEU A 316 2.24 11.44 -6.81
N TYR A 317 1.86 12.60 -7.31
CA TYR A 317 2.52 13.85 -6.99
C TYR A 317 1.54 15.01 -6.86
N LYS A 318 1.95 16.04 -6.12
CA LYS A 318 1.21 17.29 -5.93
C LYS A 318 1.80 18.37 -6.83
N ASN A 319 1.05 19.45 -7.01
CA ASN A 319 1.43 20.64 -7.78
C ASN A 319 1.66 20.33 -9.28
N GLU A 320 1.92 21.38 -10.05
CA GLU A 320 2.31 21.26 -11.45
C GLU A 320 3.79 20.88 -11.56
N LEU A 321 4.09 19.59 -11.34
CA LEU A 321 5.41 19.03 -11.64
C LEU A 321 5.48 18.55 -13.08
N LYS A 322 6.63 18.81 -13.73
CA LYS A 322 7.03 18.10 -14.93
C LYS A 322 7.95 16.96 -14.55
N TYR A 323 8.09 15.99 -15.45
CA TYR A 323 9.02 14.90 -15.26
C TYR A 323 9.83 14.60 -16.52
N ARG A 324 11.00 14.02 -16.35
CA ARG A 324 11.83 13.43 -17.41
C ARG A 324 12.20 12.01 -17.02
N LYS A 325 12.32 11.15 -18.02
CA LYS A 325 12.80 9.77 -17.86
C LYS A 325 14.04 9.52 -18.71
N TYR A 326 14.98 8.75 -18.21
CA TYR A 326 16.18 8.37 -18.95
C TYR A 326 16.70 6.99 -18.56
N TYR A 327 17.43 6.37 -19.48
CA TYR A 327 18.12 5.11 -19.26
C TYR A 327 19.64 5.33 -19.23
N SER A 328 20.33 4.68 -18.29
CA SER A 328 21.79 4.60 -18.28
C SER A 328 22.22 3.17 -17.97
N GLY A 329 22.69 2.45 -18.98
CA GLY A 329 22.89 0.99 -18.90
C GLY A 329 21.59 0.29 -18.48
N ASP A 330 21.67 -0.43 -17.36
CA ASP A 330 20.57 -1.20 -16.73
C ASP A 330 19.72 -0.37 -15.75
N LYS A 331 20.00 0.93 -15.65
CA LYS A 331 19.30 1.84 -14.74
C LYS A 331 18.23 2.64 -15.49
N PHE A 332 17.07 2.76 -14.86
CA PHE A 332 15.97 3.63 -15.27
C PHE A 332 15.80 4.74 -14.24
N PHE A 333 15.63 5.97 -14.71
CA PHE A 333 15.49 7.14 -13.87
C PHE A 333 14.21 7.89 -14.22
N VAL A 334 13.55 8.41 -13.19
CA VAL A 334 12.44 9.36 -13.31
C VAL A 334 12.77 10.57 -12.44
N VAL A 335 12.81 11.75 -13.04
CA VAL A 335 13.16 13.00 -12.37
C VAL A 335 12.01 13.98 -12.50
N PHE A 336 11.43 14.36 -11.37
CA PHE A 336 10.42 15.40 -11.25
C PHE A 336 11.08 16.74 -10.97
N TYR A 337 10.56 17.79 -11.59
CA TYR A 337 11.05 19.16 -11.45
C TYR A 337 9.92 20.17 -11.64
N ARG A 338 10.08 21.34 -11.03
CA ARG A 338 9.18 22.49 -11.22
C ARG A 338 9.64 23.29 -12.45
N ASN A 339 8.71 23.87 -13.22
CA ASN A 339 9.12 24.92 -14.17
C ASN A 339 9.62 26.10 -13.34
N GLU A 340 10.85 26.55 -13.59
CA GLU A 340 11.22 27.89 -13.15
C GLU A 340 10.35 28.86 -13.98
N SER A 341 9.51 29.63 -13.28
CA SER A 341 8.77 30.78 -13.81
C SER A 341 9.71 31.91 -14.15
#